data_AF-A0A2Z6UQ49-F1
#
_entry.id   AF-A0A2Z6UQ49-F1
#
_cell.length_a   1.000
_cell.length_b   1.000
_cell.length_c   1.000
_cell.angle_alpha   90.00
_cell.angle_beta   90.00
_cell.angle_gamma   90.00
#
_symmetry.space_group_name_H-M   'P 1'
#
loop_
_entity.id
_entity.type
_entity.pdbx_description
1 polymer ?
#
loop_
_entity_poly.entity_id
_entity_poly.type
_entity_poly.pdbx_seq_one_letter_code
_entity_poly.pdbx_strand_id
1 'polypeptide(L)'
;MASKVYLLHYLGEIGDLTKPTGHAQHYLGSTSRSLKQRLAEHAAGRGAKITAAFARQNIDFICVRTWNGGRRVERYLKRRHAHARLCPLCNPNARKYGNQMGGTPLISSFKHGSRSTSSAS
;
A
#
# COMPACT_ATOMS: atom_id res chain seq x y z
N MET A 1 7.61 7.94 19.57
CA MET A 1 6.61 8.04 18.48
C MET A 1 5.84 6.73 18.37
N ALA A 2 4.52 6.78 18.21
CA ALA A 2 3.69 5.58 18.12
C ALA A 2 3.95 4.85 16.79
N SER A 3 4.24 3.55 16.87
CA SER A 3 4.36 2.71 15.66
C SER A 3 2.99 2.52 15.02
N LYS A 4 2.95 2.50 13.69
CA LYS A 4 1.75 2.19 12.92
C LYS A 4 2.01 1.06 11.94
N VAL A 5 1.03 0.18 11.81
CA VAL A 5 0.95 -0.84 10.75
C VAL A 5 -0.02 -0.32 9.70
N TYR A 6 0.24 -0.59 8.43
CA TYR A 6 -0.58 -0.15 7.31
C TYR A 6 -0.71 -1.24 6.26
N LEU A 7 -1.85 -1.23 5.57
CA LEU A 7 -2.15 -2.08 4.43
C LEU A 7 -2.31 -1.21 3.19
N LEU A 8 -1.49 -1.49 2.18
CA LEU A 8 -1.60 -0.91 0.85
C LEU A 8 -2.34 -1.88 -0.06
N HIS A 9 -3.22 -1.33 -0.88
CA HIS A 9 -3.84 -2.00 -2.01
C HIS A 9 -3.33 -1.32 -3.29
N TYR A 10 -2.72 -2.08 -4.19
CA TYR A 10 -2.28 -1.59 -5.48
C TYR A 10 -3.43 -1.68 -6.48
N LEU A 11 -3.57 -0.65 -7.31
CA LEU A 11 -4.62 -0.58 -8.35
C LEU A 11 -4.36 -1.53 -9.53
N GLY A 12 -3.16 -2.10 -9.59
CA GLY A 12 -2.77 -3.13 -10.53
C GLY A 12 -2.06 -4.26 -9.80
N GLU A 13 -1.88 -5.37 -10.51
CA GLU A 13 -1.25 -6.58 -9.99
C GLU A 13 0.08 -6.81 -10.68
N ILE A 14 1.09 -7.24 -9.93
CA ILE A 14 2.38 -7.65 -10.49
C ILE A 14 2.59 -9.12 -10.20
N GLY A 15 3.01 -9.85 -11.24
CA GLY A 15 3.40 -11.25 -11.15
C GLY A 15 2.64 -12.11 -12.14
N ASP A 16 2.64 -13.40 -11.87
CA ASP A 16 1.96 -14.38 -12.71
C ASP A 16 0.52 -14.57 -12.25
N LEU A 17 -0.43 -14.00 -12.99
CA LEU A 17 -1.87 -14.09 -12.71
C LEU A 17 -2.42 -15.51 -12.84
N THR A 18 -1.68 -16.41 -13.50
CA THR A 18 -2.05 -17.83 -13.61
C THR A 18 -1.75 -18.62 -12.34
N LYS A 19 -0.95 -18.05 -11.42
CA LYS A 19 -0.57 -18.67 -10.16
C LYS A 19 -1.28 -18.01 -8.98
N PRO A 20 -1.98 -18.78 -8.12
CA PRO A 20 -2.67 -18.25 -6.93
C PRO A 20 -1.75 -17.52 -5.95
N THR A 21 -0.46 -17.86 -5.95
CA THR A 21 0.56 -17.33 -5.04
C THR A 21 1.67 -16.54 -5.76
N GLY A 22 1.55 -16.37 -7.09
CA GLY A 22 2.57 -15.75 -7.94
C GLY A 22 2.33 -14.26 -8.23
N HIS A 23 1.21 -13.70 -7.76
CA HIS A 23 0.87 -12.29 -7.96
C HIS A 23 0.84 -11.55 -6.62
N ALA A 24 1.13 -10.26 -6.68
CA ALA A 24 1.03 -9.34 -5.56
C ALA A 24 0.08 -8.20 -5.92
N GLN A 25 -0.81 -7.89 -4.97
CA GLN A 25 -1.70 -6.74 -5.02
C GLN A 25 -1.78 -5.99 -3.67
N HIS A 26 -1.25 -6.61 -2.61
CA HIS A 26 -1.34 -6.09 -1.25
C HIS A 26 0.04 -6.04 -0.60
N TYR A 27 0.31 -4.96 0.12
CA TYR A 27 1.51 -4.84 0.93
C TYR A 27 1.16 -4.44 2.36
N LEU A 28 1.61 -5.26 3.32
CA LEU A 28 1.49 -4.96 4.75
C LEU A 28 2.87 -4.63 5.31
N GLY A 29 2.99 -3.45 5.88
CA GLY A 29 4.21 -2.97 6.53
C GLY A 29 3.92 -2.25 7.84
N SER A 30 4.98 -2.02 8.62
CA SER A 30 4.93 -1.15 9.79
C SER A 30 5.98 -0.05 9.71
N THR A 31 5.76 1.01 10.47
CA THR A 31 6.67 2.16 10.58
C THR A 31 6.64 2.69 12.00
N SER A 32 7.83 2.95 12.56
CA SER A 32 8.00 3.65 13.85
C SER A 32 8.05 5.19 13.69
N ARG A 33 8.15 5.66 12.44
CA ARG A 33 8.18 7.07 12.04
C ARG A 33 6.90 7.48 11.34
N SER A 34 6.83 8.74 10.88
CA SER A 34 5.69 9.30 10.16
C SER A 34 5.20 8.40 9.03
N LEU A 35 3.93 7.97 9.13
CA LEU A 35 3.27 7.17 8.10
C LEU A 35 3.27 7.90 6.75
N LYS A 36 2.96 9.19 6.75
CA LYS A 36 2.92 10.01 5.52
C LYS A 36 4.26 9.98 4.77
N GLN A 37 5.37 10.14 5.49
CA GLN A 37 6.72 10.05 4.89
C GLN A 37 6.98 8.64 4.33
N ARG A 38 6.58 7.59 5.06
CA ARG A 38 6.75 6.21 4.61
C ARG A 38 5.95 5.92 3.34
N LEU A 39 4.71 6.41 3.25
CA LEU A 39 3.89 6.27 2.04
C LEU A 39 4.51 7.03 0.86
N ALA A 40 5.03 8.24 1.08
CA ALA A 40 5.71 8.99 0.02
C ALA A 40 6.98 8.29 -0.49
N GLU A 41 7.72 7.59 0.37
CA GLU A 41 8.86 6.78 -0.08
C GLU A 41 8.43 5.55 -0.90
N HIS A 42 7.33 4.91 -0.53
CA HIS A 42 6.75 3.83 -1.33
C HIS A 42 6.31 4.34 -2.70
N ALA A 43 5.67 5.51 -2.76
CA ALA A 43 5.33 6.20 -4.00
C ALA A 43 6.56 6.63 -4.82
N ALA A 44 7.69 6.89 -4.17
CA ALA A 44 8.94 7.19 -4.87
C ALA A 44 9.72 5.93 -5.29
N GLY A 45 9.20 4.72 -5.04
CA GLY A 45 9.92 3.46 -5.28
C GLY A 45 11.14 3.24 -4.36
N ARG A 46 11.32 4.07 -3.33
CA ARG A 46 12.44 4.00 -2.35
C ARG A 46 12.10 3.17 -1.11
N GLY A 47 10.89 2.59 -1.08
CA GLY A 47 10.41 1.77 0.02
C GLY A 47 10.92 0.33 -0.03
N ALA A 48 10.01 -0.64 0.09
CA ALA A 48 10.35 -2.06 -0.01
C ALA A 48 10.54 -2.49 -1.48
N LYS A 49 11.29 -3.58 -1.72
CA LYS A 49 11.55 -4.13 -3.06
C LYS A 49 10.27 -4.33 -3.89
N ILE A 50 9.20 -4.80 -3.25
CA ILE A 50 7.90 -5.01 -3.93
C ILE A 50 7.27 -3.66 -4.33
N THR A 51 7.33 -2.66 -3.46
CA THR A 51 6.81 -1.30 -3.76
C THR A 51 7.62 -0.64 -4.87
N ALA A 52 8.93 -0.92 -4.95
CA ALA A 52 9.78 -0.48 -6.05
C ALA A 52 9.46 -1.19 -7.37
N ALA A 53 8.94 -2.43 -7.35
CA ALA A 53 8.45 -3.10 -8.55
C ALA A 53 7.16 -2.43 -9.07
N PHE A 54 6.21 -2.12 -8.19
CA PHE A 54 5.00 -1.35 -8.56
C PHE A 54 5.31 0.04 -9.07
N ALA A 55 6.22 0.75 -8.40
CA ALA A 55 6.68 2.07 -8.86
C ALA A 55 7.29 2.03 -10.26
N ARG A 56 8.10 1.00 -10.57
CA ARG A 56 8.68 0.81 -11.91
C ARG A 56 7.62 0.54 -12.99
N GLN A 57 6.48 -0.02 -12.62
CA GLN A 57 5.35 -0.26 -13.52
C GLN A 57 4.32 0.90 -13.50
N ASN A 58 4.60 2.01 -12.80
CA ASN A 58 3.68 3.13 -12.61
C ASN A 58 2.31 2.72 -12.02
N ILE A 59 2.30 1.70 -11.16
CA ILE A 59 1.07 1.21 -10.53
C ILE A 59 0.85 1.95 -9.21
N ASP A 60 -0.18 2.79 -9.18
CA ASP A 60 -0.66 3.50 -7.99
C ASP A 60 -1.11 2.54 -6.87
N PHE A 61 -1.07 3.05 -5.63
CA PHE A 61 -1.62 2.34 -4.48
C PHE A 61 -2.41 3.26 -3.55
N ILE A 62 -3.32 2.63 -2.82
CA ILE A 62 -4.16 3.26 -1.81
C ILE A 62 -3.81 2.66 -0.45
N CYS A 63 -3.58 3.50 0.54
CA CYS A 63 -3.51 3.06 1.93
C CYS A 63 -4.93 2.80 2.44
N VAL A 64 -5.38 1.55 2.39
CA VAL A 64 -6.77 1.17 2.67
C VAL A 64 -7.05 0.95 4.16
N ARG A 65 -6.02 0.72 4.98
CA ARG A 65 -6.19 0.48 6.42
C ARG A 65 -4.92 0.78 7.20
N THR A 66 -5.08 1.25 8.44
CA THR A 66 -3.99 1.39 9.40
C THR A 66 -4.37 0.83 10.76
N TRP A 67 -3.37 0.41 11.53
CA TRP A 67 -3.53 -0.06 12.91
C TRP A 67 -2.46 0.59 13.78
N ASN A 68 -2.81 0.87 15.04
CA ASN A 68 -1.82 1.25 16.03
C ASN A 68 -1.02 0.01 16.45
N GLY A 69 0.30 0.16 16.53
CA GLY A 69 1.22 -0.92 16.90
C GLY A 69 2.39 -1.06 15.94
N GLY A 70 3.34 -1.91 16.32
CA GLY A 70 4.56 -2.16 15.55
C GLY A 70 4.65 -3.58 15.01
N ARG A 71 5.87 -4.10 14.99
CA ARG A 71 6.24 -5.40 14.40
C ARG A 71 5.42 -6.59 14.91
N ARG A 72 4.95 -6.55 16.16
CA ARG A 72 4.08 -7.61 16.74
C ARG A 72 2.73 -7.69 16.03
N VAL A 73 2.08 -6.54 15.81
CA VAL A 73 0.79 -6.45 15.09
C VAL A 73 0.98 -6.83 13.62
N GLU A 74 2.06 -6.35 12.99
CA GLU A 74 2.41 -6.74 11.62
C GLU A 74 2.57 -8.26 11.48
N ARG A 75 3.34 -8.90 12.37
CA ARG A 75 3.56 -10.36 12.36
C ARG A 75 2.25 -11.11 12.56
N TYR A 76 1.41 -10.67 13.49
CA TYR A 76 0.09 -11.25 13.73
C TYR A 76 -0.78 -11.21 12.47
N LEU A 77 -0.84 -10.05 11.80
CA LEU A 77 -1.63 -9.87 10.58
C LEU A 77 -1.05 -10.67 9.40
N LYS A 78 0.28 -10.76 9.25
CA LYS A 78 0.93 -11.58 8.20
C LYS A 78 0.61 -13.06 8.36
N ARG A 79 0.63 -13.59 9.59
CA ARG A 79 0.33 -15.00 9.87
C ARG A 79 -1.11 -15.40 9.53
N ARG A 80 -2.03 -14.44 9.45
CA ARG A 80 -3.43 -14.71 9.10
C ARG A 80 -3.64 -14.91 7.59
N HIS A 81 -2.63 -14.59 6.76
CA HIS A 81 -2.68 -14.64 5.29
C HIS A 81 -3.95 -14.04 4.66
N ALA A 82 -4.58 -13.10 5.36
CA ALA A 82 -5.92 -12.62 5.09
C ALA A 82 -5.91 -11.23 4.43
N HIS A 83 -4.86 -10.89 3.66
CA HIS A 83 -4.66 -9.54 3.14
C HIS A 83 -5.84 -9.04 2.31
N ALA A 84 -6.36 -9.85 1.38
CA ALA A 84 -7.56 -9.54 0.61
C ALA A 84 -8.82 -9.44 1.50
N ARG A 85 -8.93 -10.30 2.53
CA ARG A 85 -10.07 -10.28 3.47
C ARG A 85 -10.07 -9.05 4.39
N LEU A 86 -8.91 -8.44 4.63
CA LEU A 86 -8.74 -7.23 5.43
C LEU A 86 -8.87 -5.94 4.59
N CYS A 87 -8.70 -6.05 3.28
CA CYS A 87 -8.85 -4.95 2.35
C CYS A 87 -10.33 -4.61 2.14
N PRO A 88 -10.80 -3.40 2.48
CA PRO A 88 -12.18 -2.98 2.23
C PRO A 88 -12.52 -2.85 0.74
N LEU A 89 -11.53 -2.75 -0.14
CA LEU A 89 -11.73 -2.71 -1.60
C LEU A 89 -11.96 -4.12 -2.17
N CYS A 90 -11.19 -5.12 -1.72
CA CYS A 90 -11.36 -6.50 -2.19
C CYS A 90 -12.47 -7.27 -1.47
N ASN A 91 -12.74 -6.93 -0.20
CA ASN A 91 -13.78 -7.56 0.59
C ASN A 91 -14.69 -6.49 1.23
N PRO A 92 -15.89 -6.26 0.68
CA PRO A 92 -16.85 -5.30 1.24
C PRO A 92 -17.18 -5.58 2.71
N ASN A 93 -17.17 -6.85 3.13
CA ASN A 93 -17.42 -7.23 4.53
C ASN A 93 -16.28 -6.79 5.47
N ALA A 94 -15.10 -6.49 4.96
CA ALA A 94 -14.02 -5.92 5.76
C ALA A 94 -14.37 -4.51 6.27
N ARG A 95 -15.25 -3.77 5.58
CA ARG A 95 -15.75 -2.45 6.06
C ARG A 95 -16.44 -2.55 7.40
N LYS A 96 -17.08 -3.70 7.72
CA LYS A 96 -17.76 -3.92 9.01
C LYS A 96 -16.79 -3.94 10.22
N TYR A 97 -15.50 -4.14 9.98
CA TYR A 97 -14.48 -4.29 11.04
C TYR A 97 -13.37 -3.23 11.00
N GLY A 98 -13.65 -2.03 10.51
CA GLY A 98 -12.60 -1.05 10.23
C GLY A 98 -13.06 0.40 10.33
N ASN A 99 -13.69 0.78 11.43
CA ASN A 99 -13.88 2.19 11.76
C ASN A 99 -13.62 2.46 13.24
N GLN A 100 -12.37 2.29 13.67
CA GLN A 100 -11.86 2.98 14.86
C GLN A 100 -10.60 3.72 14.43
N MET A 101 -10.67 5.06 14.44
CA MET A 101 -9.66 6.06 14.06
C MET A 101 -9.69 6.48 12.58
N GLY A 102 -10.40 7.58 12.31
CA GLY A 102 -10.63 8.16 10.99
C GLY A 102 -9.35 8.61 10.28
N GLY A 103 -8.96 7.84 9.27
CA GLY A 103 -8.02 8.27 8.25
C GLY A 103 -8.76 8.30 6.93
N THR A 104 -8.94 9.49 6.36
CA THR A 104 -9.22 9.64 4.93
C THR A 104 -8.26 8.73 4.15
N PRO A 105 -8.73 7.96 3.15
CA PRO A 105 -7.83 7.17 2.32
C PRO A 105 -6.83 8.14 1.69
N LEU A 106 -5.57 8.05 2.13
CA LEU A 106 -4.47 8.77 1.49
C LEU A 106 -4.17 8.03 0.20
N ILE A 107 -4.77 8.53 -0.89
CA ILE A 107 -4.42 8.11 -2.25
C ILE A 107 -3.01 8.62 -2.51
N SER A 108 -2.09 7.70 -2.72
CA SER A 108 -0.76 8.01 -3.19
C SER A 108 -0.80 7.99 -4.71
N SER A 109 -1.19 9.10 -5.32
CA SER A 109 -0.95 9.27 -6.76
C SER A 109 0.55 9.42 -6.99
N PHE A 110 1.14 8.54 -7.80
CA PHE A 110 2.42 8.79 -8.41
C PHE A 110 2.30 10.13 -9.15
N LYS A 111 3.11 11.13 -8.76
CA LYS A 111 3.23 12.36 -9.54
C LYS A 111 3.80 11.95 -10.89
N HIS A 112 2.91 11.75 -11.86
CA HIS A 112 3.28 11.62 -13.26
C HIS A 112 4.05 12.91 -13.59
N GLY A 113 5.34 12.76 -13.86
CA GLY A 113 6.14 13.87 -14.34
C GLY A 113 5.46 14.41 -15.59
N SER A 114 4.92 15.63 -15.49
CA SER A 114 4.54 16.44 -16.63
C SER A 114 5.75 16.50 -17.55
N ARG A 115 5.71 15.73 -18.64
CA ARG A 115 6.68 15.83 -19.72
C ARG A 115 6.40 17.16 -20.41
N SER A 116 7.09 18.21 -19.99
CA SER A 116 7.12 19.49 -20.68
C SER A 116 7.77 19.29 -22.03
N THR A 117 6.96 19.07 -23.07
CA THR A 117 7.38 19.20 -24.46
C THR A 117 7.71 20.66 -24.72
N SER A 118 8.99 21.01 -24.61
CA SER A 118 9.48 22.29 -25.11
C SER A 118 9.91 22.08 -26.56
N SER A 119 8.95 22.30 -27.46
CA SER A 119 9.16 22.59 -28.87
C SER A 119 9.26 24.10 -29.05
N ALA A 120 10.41 24.60 -29.51
CA ALA A 120 10.61 25.89 -30.19
C ALA A 120 12.08 25.89 -30.62
N SER A 121 12.36 25.64 -31.90
CA SER A 121 12.44 26.62 -33.00
C SER A 121 13.87 27.16 -33.15
#